data_AF-A0A3P7LTJ1-F1
#
_entry.id   AF-A0A3P7LTJ1-F1
#
_cell.length_a   1.000
_cell.length_b   1.000
_cell.length_c   1.000
_cell.angle_alpha   90.00
_cell.angle_beta   90.00
_cell.angle_gamma   90.00
#
_symmetry.space_group_name_H-M   'P 1'
#
loop_
_entity.id
_entity.type
_entity.pdbx_description
1 polymer ?
#
loop_
_entity_poly.entity_id
_entity_poly.type
_entity_poly.pdbx_seq_one_letter_code
_entity_poly.pdbx_strand_id
1 'polypeptide(L)'
;MSLYQPSRCLVIGVFTGLGLLGIAEQVESRGIIIALEHPSYAQYWENVGLRIANTIGHSYTPQIQMRSSEPIEKALSRLAANEPSNFDFIFLDDFKRDNYLDDYEHAIRLLRSGGLLVINQAMNNGGVLTGVELMTESDRIISMMNVRIKEDGRTITA
;
A
#
# COMPACT_ATOMS: atom_id res chain seq x y z
N MET A 1 -2.55 2.93 25.82
CA MET A 1 -1.92 3.19 24.50
C MET A 1 -2.97 2.84 23.47
N SER A 2 -3.59 3.82 22.81
CA SER A 2 -4.58 3.52 21.77
C SER A 2 -3.82 3.07 20.53
N LEU A 3 -4.15 1.91 19.97
CA LEU A 3 -3.74 1.60 18.60
C LEU A 3 -4.36 2.65 17.66
N TYR A 4 -3.64 2.99 16.60
CA TYR A 4 -4.11 3.88 15.55
C TYR A 4 -5.32 3.24 14.85
N GLN A 5 -6.47 3.91 14.85
CA GLN A 5 -7.70 3.45 14.18
C GLN A 5 -8.02 4.40 13.02
N PRO A 6 -7.63 4.07 11.78
CA PRO A 6 -7.86 4.94 10.62
C PRO A 6 -9.32 4.88 10.15
N SER A 7 -9.80 6.00 9.60
CA SER A 7 -11.12 6.12 8.96
C SER A 7 -11.07 5.89 7.45
N ARG A 8 -9.95 6.23 6.82
CA ARG A 8 -9.79 6.09 5.36
C ARG A 8 -8.41 5.53 5.04
N CYS A 9 -8.39 4.31 4.52
CA CYS A 9 -7.18 3.56 4.21
C CYS A 9 -7.00 3.36 2.71
N LEU A 10 -5.74 3.32 2.27
CA LEU A 10 -5.35 2.85 0.94
C LEU A 10 -4.46 1.62 1.10
N VAL A 11 -4.80 0.53 0.42
CA VAL A 11 -3.97 -0.67 0.32
C VAL A 11 -3.55 -0.83 -1.12
N ILE A 12 -2.25 -0.86 -1.39
CA ILE A 12 -1.66 -0.93 -2.73
C ILE A 12 -1.00 -2.30 -2.85
N GLY A 13 -1.52 -3.15 -3.72
CA GLY A 13 -1.18 -4.57 -3.76
C GLY A 13 -2.00 -5.36 -2.73
N VAL A 14 -2.78 -6.31 -3.20
CA VAL A 14 -3.72 -7.09 -2.39
C VAL A 14 -3.40 -8.58 -2.46
N PHE A 15 -3.16 -9.09 -3.67
CA PHE A 15 -3.02 -10.50 -4.00
C PHE A 15 -4.17 -11.33 -3.40
N THR A 16 -3.88 -12.25 -2.48
CA THR A 16 -4.91 -13.05 -1.79
C THR A 16 -5.56 -12.32 -0.61
N GLY A 17 -5.08 -11.13 -0.23
CA GLY A 17 -5.74 -10.24 0.72
C GLY A 17 -5.37 -10.42 2.18
N LEU A 18 -4.30 -11.13 2.53
CA LEU A 18 -3.88 -11.30 3.93
C LEU A 18 -3.61 -9.95 4.63
N GLY A 19 -2.77 -9.11 4.02
CA GLY A 19 -2.48 -7.77 4.54
C GLY A 19 -3.73 -6.89 4.59
N LEU A 20 -4.53 -6.91 3.51
CA LEU A 20 -5.79 -6.19 3.42
C LEU A 20 -6.77 -6.55 4.56
N LEU A 21 -6.97 -7.84 4.82
CA LEU A 21 -7.87 -8.30 5.88
C LEU A 21 -7.34 -7.94 7.27
N GLY A 22 -6.04 -8.09 7.52
CA GLY A 22 -5.43 -7.67 8.79
C GLY A 22 -5.56 -6.18 9.05
N ILE A 23 -5.40 -5.34 8.01
CA ILE A 23 -5.65 -3.90 8.09
C ILE A 23 -7.13 -3.64 8.36
N ALA A 24 -8.04 -4.32 7.66
CA ALA A 24 -9.48 -4.14 7.79
C ALA A 24 -10.01 -4.40 9.21
N GLU A 25 -9.37 -5.28 9.97
CA GLU A 25 -9.70 -5.53 11.38
C GLU A 25 -9.37 -4.36 12.31
N GLN A 26 -8.50 -3.43 11.91
CA GLN A 26 -8.08 -2.28 12.71
C GLN A 26 -8.75 -0.96 12.29
N VAL A 27 -9.46 -0.95 11.16
CA VAL A 27 -10.21 0.20 10.66
C VAL A 27 -11.43 0.45 11.55
N GLU A 28 -11.79 1.72 11.75
CA GLU A 28 -12.98 2.05 12.52
C GLU A 28 -14.26 1.47 11.87
N SER A 29 -15.34 1.32 12.65
CA SER A 29 -16.56 0.63 12.20
C SER A 29 -17.21 1.18 10.93
N ARG A 30 -17.03 2.48 10.65
CA ARG A 30 -17.55 3.17 9.46
C ARG A 30 -16.45 3.60 8.49
N GLY A 31 -15.24 3.10 8.69
CA GLY A 31 -14.12 3.42 7.83
C GLY A 31 -14.24 2.77 6.46
N ILE A 32 -13.39 3.24 5.54
CA ILE A 32 -13.35 2.79 4.16
C ILE A 32 -11.93 2.41 3.81
N ILE A 33 -11.78 1.30 3.09
CA ILE A 33 -10.50 0.83 2.57
C ILE A 33 -10.61 0.84 1.05
N ILE A 34 -9.82 1.67 0.39
CA ILE A 34 -9.62 1.58 -1.05
C ILE A 34 -8.47 0.59 -1.27
N ALA A 35 -8.75 -0.51 -1.96
CA ALA A 35 -7.75 -1.54 -2.25
C ALA A 35 -7.43 -1.50 -3.75
N LEU A 36 -6.18 -1.27 -4.11
CA LEU A 36 -5.70 -1.25 -5.49
C LEU A 36 -4.98 -2.57 -5.78
N GLU A 37 -5.36 -3.21 -6.87
CA GLU A 37 -4.68 -4.40 -7.37
C GLU A 37 -4.52 -4.31 -8.88
N HIS A 38 -3.39 -4.76 -9.39
CA HIS A 38 -3.17 -4.86 -10.82
C HIS A 38 -4.16 -5.88 -11.43
N PRO A 39 -4.76 -5.61 -12.60
CA PRO A 39 -5.78 -6.47 -13.19
C PRO A 39 -5.37 -7.95 -13.31
N SER A 40 -4.09 -8.22 -13.56
CA SER A 40 -3.53 -9.57 -13.67
C SER A 40 -3.49 -10.38 -12.37
N TYR A 41 -3.66 -9.76 -11.20
CA TYR A 41 -3.62 -10.42 -9.88
C TYR A 41 -4.93 -10.26 -9.07
N ALA A 42 -5.93 -9.58 -9.63
CA ALA A 42 -7.20 -9.32 -8.96
C ALA A 42 -8.04 -10.59 -8.70
N GLN A 43 -7.94 -11.59 -9.57
CA GLN A 43 -8.61 -12.89 -9.44
C GLN A 43 -8.20 -13.66 -8.17
N TYR A 44 -6.99 -13.45 -7.62
CA TYR A 44 -6.52 -14.15 -6.41
C TYR A 44 -7.29 -13.66 -5.19
N TRP A 45 -7.64 -12.38 -5.14
CA TRP A 45 -8.52 -11.83 -4.12
C TRP A 45 -9.90 -12.49 -4.21
N GLU A 46 -10.51 -12.50 -5.39
CA GLU A 46 -11.86 -13.05 -5.59
C GLU A 46 -11.94 -14.54 -5.26
N ASN A 47 -10.99 -15.33 -5.76
CA ASN A 47 -11.01 -16.79 -5.66
C ASN A 47 -10.57 -17.33 -4.29
N VAL A 48 -9.76 -16.56 -3.56
CA VAL A 48 -9.16 -16.99 -2.29
C VAL A 48 -9.62 -16.09 -1.15
N GLY A 49 -9.17 -14.83 -1.14
CA GLY A 49 -9.35 -13.92 -0.02
C GLY A 49 -10.81 -13.63 0.31
N LEU A 50 -11.58 -13.18 -0.69
CA LEU A 50 -12.99 -12.85 -0.53
C LEU A 50 -13.82 -14.08 -0.15
N ARG A 51 -13.54 -15.24 -0.78
CA ARG A 51 -14.21 -16.51 -0.46
C ARG A 51 -13.98 -16.90 1.00
N ILE A 52 -12.74 -16.83 1.47
CA ILE A 52 -12.38 -17.17 2.85
C ILE A 52 -13.03 -16.18 3.82
N ALA A 53 -12.92 -14.87 3.57
CA ALA A 53 -13.50 -13.82 4.41
C ALA A 53 -15.01 -13.99 4.58
N ASN A 54 -15.72 -14.35 3.51
CA ASN A 54 -17.16 -14.64 3.55
C ASN A 54 -17.48 -15.92 4.33
N THR A 55 -16.63 -16.94 4.26
CA THR A 55 -16.85 -18.23 4.95
C THR A 55 -16.71 -18.10 6.46
N ILE A 56 -15.76 -17.28 6.93
CA ILE A 56 -15.50 -17.07 8.35
C ILE A 56 -16.29 -15.90 8.96
N GLY A 57 -17.10 -15.21 8.14
CA GLY A 57 -17.99 -14.16 8.60
C GLY A 57 -17.26 -12.86 8.95
N HIS A 58 -16.18 -12.51 8.25
CA HIS A 58 -15.49 -11.22 8.45
C HIS A 58 -16.46 -10.06 8.20
N SER A 59 -16.81 -9.34 9.26
CA SER A 59 -17.75 -8.21 9.24
C SER A 59 -17.23 -6.97 8.51
N TYR A 60 -15.93 -6.92 8.19
CA TYR A 60 -15.26 -5.75 7.64
C TYR A 60 -15.22 -5.73 6.10
N THR A 61 -15.62 -6.82 5.43
CA THR A 61 -15.65 -6.88 3.96
C THR A 61 -16.48 -5.77 3.31
N PRO A 62 -17.58 -5.25 3.90
CA PRO A 62 -18.32 -4.12 3.32
C PRO A 62 -17.54 -2.78 3.31
N GLN A 63 -16.48 -2.66 4.11
CA GLN A 63 -15.61 -1.47 4.11
C GLN A 63 -14.60 -1.48 2.96
N ILE A 64 -14.36 -2.63 2.33
CA ILE A 64 -13.35 -2.83 1.28
C ILE A 64 -13.93 -2.47 -0.08
N GLN A 65 -13.33 -1.47 -0.73
CA GLN A 65 -13.60 -1.04 -2.10
C GLN A 65 -12.44 -1.45 -3.00
N MET A 66 -12.55 -2.63 -3.61
CA MET A 66 -11.56 -3.14 -4.56
C MET A 66 -11.57 -2.34 -5.88
N ARG A 67 -10.41 -1.94 -6.38
CA ARG A 67 -10.22 -1.25 -7.65
C ARG A 67 -9.08 -1.92 -8.42
N SER A 68 -9.45 -2.61 -9.50
CA SER A 68 -8.52 -3.42 -10.29
C SER A 68 -8.75 -3.35 -11.80
N SER A 69 -9.41 -2.27 -12.26
CA SER A 69 -9.73 -2.06 -13.68
C SER A 69 -8.56 -1.50 -14.49
N GLU A 70 -7.49 -1.04 -13.84
CA GLU A 70 -6.31 -0.46 -14.49
C GLU A 70 -5.03 -0.70 -13.65
N PRO A 71 -3.84 -0.51 -14.22
CA PRO A 71 -2.58 -0.66 -13.49
C PRO A 71 -2.50 0.27 -12.27
N ILE A 72 -1.82 -0.19 -11.22
CA ILE A 72 -1.69 0.50 -9.93
C ILE A 72 -1.10 1.90 -10.13
N GLU A 73 -0.04 2.02 -10.95
CA GLU A 73 0.66 3.28 -11.22
C GLU A 73 -0.30 4.37 -11.74
N LYS A 74 -1.25 3.97 -12.59
CA LYS A 74 -2.24 4.88 -13.18
C LYS A 74 -3.35 5.22 -12.18
N ALA A 75 -3.81 4.23 -11.42
CA ALA A 75 -4.82 4.44 -10.39
C ALA A 75 -4.32 5.37 -9.27
N LEU A 76 -3.07 5.19 -8.82
CA LEU A 76 -2.42 6.04 -7.83
C LEU A 76 -2.23 7.46 -8.32
N SER A 77 -1.69 7.64 -9.54
CA SER A 77 -1.52 8.97 -10.13
C SER A 77 -2.84 9.74 -10.20
N ARG A 78 -3.92 9.09 -10.66
CA ARG A 78 -5.26 9.70 -10.71
C ARG A 78 -5.81 10.03 -9.33
N LEU A 79 -5.65 9.12 -8.36
CA LEU A 79 -6.05 9.35 -6.98
C LEU A 79 -5.32 10.57 -6.40
N ALA A 80 -3.99 10.63 -6.55
CA ALA A 80 -3.17 11.71 -6.04
C ALA A 80 -3.53 13.09 -6.66
N ALA A 81 -3.96 13.09 -7.92
CA ALA A 81 -4.44 14.29 -8.60
C ALA A 81 -5.78 14.79 -8.05
N ASN A 82 -6.71 13.87 -7.75
CA ASN A 82 -8.11 14.22 -7.43
C ASN A 82 -8.43 14.30 -5.93
N GLU A 83 -7.71 13.53 -5.10
CA GLU A 83 -8.00 13.36 -3.67
C GLU A 83 -6.73 13.53 -2.79
N PRO A 84 -5.96 14.63 -2.91
CA PRO A 84 -4.76 14.82 -2.09
C PRO A 84 -5.10 14.92 -0.59
N SER A 85 -4.20 14.44 0.26
CA SER A 85 -4.30 14.49 1.73
C SER A 85 -5.62 13.94 2.30
N ASN A 86 -6.15 12.88 1.68
CA ASN A 86 -7.45 12.30 2.01
C ASN A 86 -7.35 10.93 2.70
N PHE A 87 -6.15 10.40 2.94
CA PHE A 87 -5.95 9.10 3.58
C PHE A 87 -5.26 9.20 4.94
N ASP A 88 -5.77 8.45 5.91
CA ASP A 88 -5.20 8.31 7.25
C ASP A 88 -4.07 7.30 7.27
N PHE A 89 -4.21 6.24 6.48
CA PHE A 89 -3.31 5.10 6.48
C PHE A 89 -3.10 4.62 5.05
N ILE A 90 -1.86 4.33 4.70
CA ILE A 90 -1.50 3.75 3.40
C ILE A 90 -0.57 2.56 3.65
N PHE A 91 -0.88 1.42 3.03
CA PHE A 91 -0.01 0.25 2.96
C PHE A 91 0.44 0.06 1.51
N LEU A 92 1.75 0.14 1.28
CA LEU A 92 2.38 0.03 -0.03
C LEU A 92 3.10 -1.32 -0.15
N ASP A 93 2.55 -2.22 -0.96
CA ASP A 93 3.04 -3.57 -1.21
C ASP A 93 2.81 -3.97 -2.68
N ASP A 94 3.16 -3.08 -3.61
CA ASP A 94 3.06 -3.39 -5.04
C ASP A 94 4.04 -4.52 -5.41
N PHE A 95 3.60 -5.43 -6.28
CA PHE A 95 4.48 -6.44 -6.86
C PHE A 95 5.48 -5.79 -7.85
N LYS A 96 5.12 -4.69 -8.51
CA LYS A 96 5.97 -3.98 -9.47
C LYS A 96 6.96 -3.06 -8.76
N ARG A 97 8.13 -3.61 -8.41
CA ARG A 97 9.20 -2.86 -7.71
C ARG A 97 9.70 -1.62 -8.46
N ASP A 98 9.62 -1.63 -9.79
CA ASP A 98 10.17 -0.56 -10.61
C ASP A 98 9.46 0.81 -10.41
N ASN A 99 8.24 0.80 -9.87
CA ASN A 99 7.43 2.01 -9.64
C ASN A 99 7.52 2.55 -8.21
N TYR A 100 8.23 1.88 -7.29
CA TYR A 100 8.14 2.16 -5.85
C TYR A 100 8.47 3.61 -5.46
N LEU A 101 9.40 4.25 -6.16
CA LEU A 101 9.71 5.66 -5.92
C LEU A 101 8.53 6.59 -6.27
N ASP A 102 7.88 6.35 -7.41
CA ASP A 102 6.71 7.12 -7.84
C ASP A 102 5.49 6.81 -6.97
N ASP A 103 5.30 5.53 -6.63
CA ASP A 103 4.24 5.09 -5.74
C ASP A 103 4.38 5.73 -4.35
N TYR A 104 5.60 5.85 -3.83
CA TYR A 104 5.90 6.61 -2.62
C TYR A 104 5.49 8.09 -2.74
N GLU A 105 5.88 8.78 -3.81
CA GLU A 105 5.53 10.19 -4.01
C GLU A 105 4.00 10.40 -4.10
N HIS A 106 3.30 9.50 -4.80
CA HIS A 106 1.85 9.48 -4.85
C HIS A 106 1.22 9.20 -3.48
N ALA A 107 1.74 8.22 -2.74
CA ALA A 107 1.28 7.90 -1.40
C ALA A 107 1.45 9.09 -0.44
N ILE A 108 2.59 9.76 -0.45
CA ILE A 108 2.81 10.95 0.39
C ILE A 108 1.85 12.08 0.04
N ARG A 109 1.56 12.30 -1.25
CA ARG A 109 0.57 13.30 -1.66
C ARG A 109 -0.86 12.96 -1.23
N LEU A 110 -1.18 11.68 -1.15
CA LEU A 110 -2.48 11.16 -0.73
C LEU A 110 -2.66 11.15 0.79
N LEU A 111 -1.56 10.98 1.53
CA LEU A 111 -1.57 10.92 2.98
C LEU A 111 -1.84 12.30 3.59
N ARG A 112 -2.72 12.38 4.59
CA ARG A 112 -2.89 13.62 5.36
C ARG A 112 -1.72 13.83 6.31
N SER A 113 -1.55 15.06 6.79
CA SER A 113 -0.62 15.34 7.90
C SER A 113 -0.96 14.48 9.12
N GLY A 114 0.07 13.84 9.70
CA GLY A 114 -0.08 12.90 10.80
C GLY A 114 -0.71 11.55 10.42
N GLY A 115 -0.86 11.26 9.13
CA GLY A 115 -1.18 9.92 8.65
C GLY A 115 0.04 8.99 8.71
N LEU A 116 -0.20 7.69 8.52
CA LEU A 116 0.83 6.66 8.53
C LEU A 116 0.94 5.97 7.16
N LEU A 117 2.14 5.98 6.60
CA LEU A 117 2.51 5.17 5.43
C LEU A 117 3.38 4.01 5.90
N VAL A 118 2.98 2.79 5.57
CA VAL A 118 3.77 1.56 5.78
C VAL A 118 4.17 1.03 4.41
N ILE A 119 5.47 0.83 4.21
CA ILE A 119 6.03 0.31 2.96
C ILE A 119 6.54 -1.10 3.22
N ASN A 120 5.94 -2.08 2.56
CA ASN A 120 6.43 -3.45 2.60
C ASN A 120 7.71 -3.57 1.77
N GLN A 121 8.53 -4.59 2.07
CA GLN A 121 9.71 -4.95 1.29
C GLN A 121 10.75 -3.83 1.11
N ALA A 122 10.80 -2.83 2.01
CA ALA A 122 11.77 -1.73 1.97
C ALA A 122 13.24 -2.19 2.00
N MET A 123 13.50 -3.44 2.42
CA MET A 123 14.83 -4.05 2.43
C MET A 123 15.14 -4.90 1.18
N ASN A 124 14.16 -5.12 0.29
CA ASN A 124 14.25 -6.00 -0.88
C ASN A 124 15.00 -7.33 -0.63
N ASN A 125 14.57 -8.12 0.36
CA ASN A 125 15.24 -9.36 0.76
C ASN A 125 16.74 -9.20 1.12
N GLY A 126 17.14 -8.01 1.58
CA GLY A 126 18.51 -7.66 1.93
C GLY A 126 19.36 -7.16 0.75
N GLY A 127 18.84 -7.13 -0.47
CA GLY A 127 19.63 -6.72 -1.64
C GLY A 127 20.09 -5.25 -1.59
N VAL A 128 19.34 -4.36 -0.93
CA VAL A 128 19.75 -2.97 -0.68
C VAL A 128 20.96 -2.83 0.26
N LEU A 129 21.33 -3.90 0.96
CA LEU A 129 22.51 -3.94 1.85
C LEU A 129 23.77 -4.43 1.15
N THR A 130 23.66 -4.89 -0.10
CA THR A 130 24.79 -5.41 -0.89
C THR A 130 25.63 -4.28 -1.48
N GLY A 131 26.81 -4.61 -2.01
CA GLY A 131 27.62 -3.65 -2.77
C GLY A 131 26.90 -3.19 -4.04
N VAL A 132 27.15 -1.95 -4.47
CA VAL A 132 26.48 -1.32 -5.62
C VAL A 132 26.65 -2.14 -6.90
N GLU A 133 27.74 -2.87 -7.03
CA GLU A 133 28.06 -3.78 -8.13
C GLU A 133 27.23 -5.07 -8.14
N LEU A 134 26.66 -5.47 -6.99
CA LEU A 134 25.84 -6.69 -6.84
C LEU A 134 24.33 -6.41 -6.86
N MET A 135 23.94 -5.15 -6.68
CA MET A 135 22.53 -4.74 -6.70
C MET A 135 21.87 -5.05 -8.05
N THR A 136 20.73 -5.73 -8.00
CA THR A 136 19.79 -5.83 -9.12
C THR A 136 19.16 -4.47 -9.41
N GLU A 137 18.45 -4.34 -10.52
CA GLU A 137 17.70 -3.11 -10.82
C GLU A 137 16.67 -2.80 -9.73
N SER A 138 15.94 -3.82 -9.26
CA SER A 138 14.97 -3.66 -8.18
C SER A 138 15.60 -3.19 -6.86
N ASP A 139 16.83 -3.63 -6.56
CA ASP A 139 17.58 -3.16 -5.39
C ASP A 139 17.94 -1.68 -5.51
N ARG A 140 18.34 -1.24 -6.70
CA ARG A 140 18.69 0.17 -6.96
C ARG A 140 17.46 1.06 -6.79
N ILE A 141 16.32 0.66 -7.31
CA ILE A 141 15.07 1.44 -7.23
C ILE A 141 14.60 1.56 -5.78
N ILE A 142 14.59 0.44 -5.03
CA ILE A 142 14.20 0.47 -3.61
C ILE A 142 15.23 1.24 -2.77
N SER A 143 16.53 1.13 -3.08
CA SER A 143 17.59 1.92 -2.45
C SER A 143 17.40 3.43 -2.70
N MET A 144 17.08 3.83 -3.94
CA MET A 144 16.75 5.21 -4.28
C MET A 144 15.51 5.72 -3.53
N MET A 145 14.46 4.91 -3.43
CA MET A 145 13.29 5.22 -2.61
C MET A 145 13.66 5.42 -1.13
N ASN A 146 14.47 4.53 -0.55
CA ASN A 146 14.90 4.64 0.85
C ASN A 146 15.73 5.91 1.10
N VAL A 147 16.65 6.26 0.19
CA VAL A 147 17.41 7.51 0.25
C VAL A 147 16.46 8.71 0.16
N ARG A 148 15.53 8.69 -0.81
CA ARG A 148 14.53 9.74 -0.97
C ARG A 148 13.68 9.95 0.28
N ILE A 149 13.24 8.86 0.91
CA ILE A 149 12.47 8.86 2.16
C ILE A 149 13.29 9.48 3.30
N LYS A 150 14.55 9.09 3.44
CA LYS A 150 15.45 9.60 4.48
C LYS A 150 15.67 11.11 4.38
N GLU A 151 15.68 11.64 3.16
CA GLU A 151 15.86 13.06 2.87
C GLU A 151 14.53 13.84 2.80
N ASP A 152 13.38 13.16 2.99
CA ASP A 152 12.07 13.77 2.86
C ASP A 152 11.64 14.55 4.11
N GLY A 153 11.79 15.88 4.06
CA GLY A 153 11.33 16.76 5.14
C GLY A 153 9.81 16.75 5.42
N ARG A 154 9.01 16.05 4.61
CA ARG A 154 7.56 15.88 4.83
C ARG A 154 7.25 14.74 5.80
N THR A 155 8.20 13.85 6.09
CA THR A 155 7.96 12.63 6.86
C THR A 155 8.86 12.53 8.10
N ILE A 156 8.47 11.67 9.04
CA ILE A 156 9.32 11.20 10.14
C ILE A 156 9.35 9.68 10.01
N THR A 157 10.52 9.13 9.74
CA THR A 157 10.71 7.71 9.47
C THR A 157 11.34 7.00 10.66
N ALA A 158 10.94 5.75 10.89
CA ALA A 158 11.37 4.91 12.00
C ALA A 158 11.87 3.56 11.48
#